data_AF-A0A956MR30-F1
#
_entry.id   AF-A0A956MR30-F1
#
_cell.length_a   1.000
_cell.length_b   1.000
_cell.length_c   1.000
_cell.angle_alpha   90.00
_cell.angle_beta   90.00
_cell.angle_gamma   90.00
#
_symmetry.space_group_name_H-M   'P 1'
#
loop_
_entity.id
_entity.type
_entity.pdbx_description
1 polymer ?
#
loop_
_entity_poly.entity_id
_entity_poly.type
_entity_poly.pdbx_seq_one_letter_code
_entity_poly.pdbx_strand_id
1 'polypeptide(L)'
;MLKVKPISVLLIEDEEFDVRRVRNTIKAIENKITITDVVSNGHSALELIASGKRYDVVIMDFQISGGLRGEELIRKIKALDETLQIIVITKMTMNTPDFAFASELINAGASWFCTKYPGDIEAYIYQPTDFILSIINAFERKELHRSRLRADKKLQKNIDTILTNKCIIGESPVVRKMKQQIAKYAATKVNVLILGASGTGKELVATNIHYHSPRRIENFVPINCGSLPPHLVESELFGFEKGAFTGADTEKRGLFEVANGGTIFLDEITELPLSAQSKLLRVIQEGEIDKIGRTEEVRVDVRIIAATNKDLLQEVHNKTFRQDLFYRLNVGTLQVPTLRQRETDVLLLADHFLSYYSDRMGIFKPMLTSAAKDAFLAHHWPGNIRELQNVVQRLLLNGAQKIDKSEVDACFSNAQTRMPTAGKETGVFWEKDTIRPWREMETDIQKKYFTFVRENSASDAEAARLLGLAPPNFYRMCKKLGIK
;
A
#
# COMPACT_ATOMS: atom_id res chain seq x y z
N MET A 1 21.84 -10.93 31.48
CA MET A 1 21.20 -9.69 31.99
C MET A 1 21.60 -8.53 31.11
N LEU A 2 20.70 -7.98 30.30
CA LEU A 2 20.94 -6.73 29.58
C LEU A 2 21.11 -5.63 30.64
N LYS A 3 22.30 -5.00 30.70
CA LYS A 3 22.54 -3.86 31.60
C LYS A 3 21.56 -2.75 31.23
N VAL A 4 20.53 -2.54 32.04
CA VAL A 4 19.64 -1.39 31.91
C VAL A 4 20.49 -0.15 32.19
N LYS A 5 20.61 0.74 31.21
CA LYS A 5 21.35 1.99 31.37
C LYS A 5 20.63 2.84 32.44
N PRO A 6 21.34 3.45 33.40
CA PRO A 6 20.70 4.33 34.38
C PRO A 6 20.07 5.55 33.69
N ILE A 7 18.98 6.05 34.27
CA ILE A 7 18.26 7.26 33.88
C ILE A 7 19.21 8.45 34.01
N SER A 8 19.50 9.09 32.88
CA SER A 8 20.39 10.26 32.81
C SER A 8 19.63 11.53 33.20
N VAL A 9 20.08 12.20 34.25
CA VAL A 9 19.45 13.44 34.74
C VAL A 9 20.37 14.64 34.48
N LEU A 10 19.81 15.71 33.89
CA LEU A 10 20.41 17.05 33.92
C LEU A 10 19.80 17.83 35.09
N LEU A 11 20.63 18.32 36.00
CA LEU A 11 20.20 19.16 37.11
C LEU A 11 20.56 20.62 36.84
N ILE A 12 19.57 21.51 36.92
CA ILE A 12 19.73 22.96 36.76
C ILE A 12 19.47 23.61 38.12
N GLU A 13 20.53 23.95 38.83
CA GLU A 13 20.50 24.43 40.22
C GLU A 13 21.79 25.23 40.50
N ASP A 14 21.65 26.43 41.05
CA ASP A 14 22.76 27.33 41.38
C ASP A 14 23.20 27.24 42.85
N GLU A 15 22.36 26.71 43.74
CA GLU A 15 22.71 26.50 45.14
C GLU A 15 23.32 25.10 45.38
N GLU A 16 24.62 25.04 45.72
CA GLU A 16 25.31 23.76 46.02
C GLU A 16 24.64 22.99 47.17
N PHE A 17 23.99 23.70 48.09
CA PHE A 17 23.19 23.11 49.16
C PHE A 17 22.05 22.24 48.62
N ASP A 18 21.28 22.74 47.65
CA ASP A 18 20.18 22.01 47.06
C ASP A 18 20.66 20.93 46.07
N VAL A 19 21.77 21.16 45.36
CA VAL A 19 22.43 20.10 44.57
C VAL A 19 22.77 18.89 45.45
N ARG A 20 23.34 19.13 46.63
CA ARG A 20 23.66 18.07 47.60
C ARG A 20 22.39 17.35 48.08
N ARG A 21 21.31 18.08 48.35
CA ARG A 21 20.02 17.51 48.77
C ARG A 21 19.39 16.65 47.69
N VAL A 22 19.42 17.06 46.42
CA VAL A 22 18.95 16.24 45.29
C VAL A 22 19.76 14.95 45.19
N ARG A 23 21.10 15.03 45.26
CA ARG A 23 21.99 13.85 45.26
C ARG A 23 21.67 12.89 46.41
N ASN A 24 21.51 13.40 47.62
CA ASN A 24 21.16 12.59 48.78
C ASN A 24 19.78 11.92 48.64
N THR A 25 18.82 12.61 48.03
CA THR A 25 17.45 12.10 47.83
C THR A 25 17.42 10.89 46.90
N ILE A 26 18.27 10.86 45.87
CA ILE A 26 18.34 9.74 44.93
C ILE A 26 19.39 8.68 45.31
N LYS A 27 20.18 8.90 46.36
CA LYS A 27 21.33 8.06 46.74
C LYS A 27 20.97 6.57 46.88
N ALA A 28 19.81 6.25 47.44
CA ALA A 28 19.36 4.88 47.61
C ALA A 28 19.16 4.11 46.28
N ILE A 29 19.04 4.81 45.14
CA ILE A 29 18.82 4.23 43.81
C ILE A 29 19.78 4.83 42.77
N GLU A 30 21.00 5.18 43.19
CA GLU A 30 22.05 5.72 42.33
C GLU A 30 22.50 4.75 41.21
N ASN A 31 22.19 3.47 41.35
CA ASN A 31 22.36 2.46 40.31
C ASN A 31 21.32 2.54 39.17
N LYS A 32 20.18 3.22 39.37
CA LYS A 32 19.16 3.43 38.33
C LYS A 32 19.00 4.88 37.92
N ILE A 33 19.35 5.86 38.76
CA ILE A 33 19.24 7.28 38.45
C ILE A 33 20.62 7.91 38.62
N THR A 34 21.11 8.59 37.59
CA THR A 34 22.43 9.23 37.61
C THR A 34 22.31 10.68 37.17
N ILE A 35 22.68 11.61 38.05
CA ILE A 35 22.88 13.02 37.68
C ILE A 35 24.15 13.09 36.84
N THR A 36 23.98 13.34 35.55
CA THR A 36 25.06 13.28 34.57
C THR A 36 25.78 14.62 34.48
N ASP A 37 25.02 15.71 34.54
CA ASP A 37 25.54 17.07 34.47
C ASP A 37 24.75 17.97 35.45
N VAL A 38 25.44 18.94 36.04
CA VAL A 38 24.86 19.99 36.88
C VAL A 38 25.25 21.34 36.27
N VAL A 39 24.29 22.22 36.08
CA VAL A 39 24.50 23.57 35.55
C VAL A 39 23.80 24.60 36.42
N SER A 40 24.38 25.78 36.56
CA SER A 40 23.88 26.85 37.43
C SER A 40 22.96 27.85 36.74
N ASN A 41 22.69 27.70 35.44
CA ASN A 41 21.82 28.61 34.70
C ASN A 41 21.18 27.95 33.47
N GLY A 42 20.09 28.54 32.99
CA GLY A 42 19.34 28.04 31.85
C GLY A 42 20.08 28.06 30.51
N HIS A 43 21.00 29.01 30.28
CA HIS A 43 21.74 29.08 29.00
C HIS A 43 22.68 27.89 28.84
N SER A 44 23.46 27.56 29.88
CA SER A 44 24.32 26.39 29.89
C SER A 44 23.55 25.08 29.73
N ALA A 45 22.33 24.99 30.29
CA ALA A 45 21.45 23.84 30.07
C ALA A 45 21.08 23.67 28.59
N LEU A 46 20.66 24.75 27.93
CA LEU A 46 20.30 24.75 26.51
C LEU A 46 21.50 24.41 25.62
N GLU A 47 22.69 24.93 25.92
CA GLU A 47 23.92 24.59 25.20
C GLU A 47 24.27 23.10 25.30
N LEU A 48 24.18 22.52 26.50
CA LEU A 48 24.42 21.09 26.68
C LEU A 48 23.41 20.23 25.92
N ILE A 49 22.12 20.58 25.95
CA ILE A 49 21.08 19.87 25.21
C ILE A 49 21.33 20.00 23.69
N ALA A 50 21.65 21.21 23.21
CA ALA A 50 21.93 21.48 21.80
C ALA A 50 23.22 20.78 21.29
N SER A 51 24.21 20.56 22.16
CA SER A 51 25.45 19.85 21.82
C SER A 51 25.24 18.37 21.44
N GLY A 52 24.04 17.82 21.69
CA GLY A 52 23.71 16.43 21.41
C GLY A 52 23.95 15.47 22.58
N LYS A 53 24.36 15.98 23.75
CA LYS A 53 24.31 15.20 25.00
C LYS A 53 22.87 14.77 25.29
N ARG A 54 22.71 13.51 25.73
CA ARG A 54 21.39 12.90 25.95
C ARG A 54 21.07 12.80 27.43
N TYR A 55 20.02 13.50 27.82
CA TYR A 55 19.38 13.39 29.12
C TYR A 55 18.03 12.73 28.99
N ASP A 56 17.57 12.08 30.04
CA ASP A 56 16.28 11.43 30.14
C ASP A 56 15.27 12.30 30.89
N VAL A 57 15.73 12.95 31.96
CA VAL A 57 14.94 13.87 32.76
C VAL A 57 15.75 15.13 33.02
N VAL A 58 15.10 16.28 32.95
CA VAL A 58 15.65 17.55 33.43
C VAL A 58 15.00 17.84 34.77
N ILE A 59 15.82 18.13 35.78
CA ILE A 59 15.37 18.65 37.06
C ILE A 59 15.86 20.08 37.15
N MET A 60 14.99 21.03 37.43
CA MET A 60 15.37 22.44 37.48
C MET A 60 14.76 23.14 38.69
N ASP A 61 15.51 24.03 39.31
CA ASP A 61 14.89 25.02 40.20
C ASP A 61 14.05 26.00 39.36
N PHE A 62 12.92 26.44 39.91
CA PHE A 62 12.14 27.51 39.36
C PHE A 62 12.88 28.86 39.43
N GLN A 63 13.63 29.12 40.51
CA GLN A 63 14.26 30.41 40.80
C GLN A 63 15.79 30.42 40.58
N ILE A 64 16.26 30.05 39.38
CA ILE A 64 17.71 29.96 39.10
C ILE A 64 18.32 31.32 38.75
N SER A 65 19.55 31.62 39.17
CA SER A 65 20.33 32.80 38.73
C SER A 65 20.51 32.90 37.19
N GLY A 66 20.48 34.13 36.65
CA GLY A 66 20.59 34.40 35.19
C GLY A 66 19.26 34.71 34.48
N GLY A 67 19.32 35.24 33.25
CA GLY A 67 18.17 35.88 32.58
C GLY A 67 17.08 34.97 32.01
N LEU A 68 17.26 33.65 31.99
CA LEU A 68 16.34 32.69 31.37
C LEU A 68 15.83 31.71 32.45
N ARG A 69 14.58 31.86 32.89
CA ARG A 69 14.03 31.18 34.08
C ARG A 69 12.62 30.63 33.85
N GLY A 70 12.17 29.79 34.79
CA GLY A 70 10.79 29.33 34.89
C GLY A 70 10.24 28.75 33.59
N GLU A 71 9.02 29.16 33.22
CA GLU A 71 8.31 28.68 32.03
C GLU A 71 9.05 28.90 30.71
N GLU A 72 9.77 30.03 30.56
CA GLU A 72 10.45 30.33 29.30
C GLU A 72 11.55 29.31 29.02
N LEU A 73 12.28 28.91 30.07
CA LEU A 73 13.30 27.86 29.98
C LEU A 73 12.66 26.50 29.64
N ILE A 74 11.53 26.16 30.27
CA ILE A 74 10.79 24.92 29.97
C ILE A 74 10.41 24.87 28.49
N ARG A 75 9.82 25.96 27.96
CA ARG A 75 9.43 26.05 26.54
C ARG A 75 10.64 25.93 25.61
N LYS A 76 11.78 26.55 25.94
CA LYS A 76 13.00 26.44 25.13
C LYS A 76 13.61 25.04 25.16
N ILE A 77 13.61 24.36 26.31
CA ILE A 77 14.05 22.95 26.42
C ILE A 77 13.17 22.06 25.55
N LYS A 78 11.85 22.22 25.66
CA LYS A 78 10.87 21.46 24.84
C LYS A 78 10.99 21.73 23.35
N ALA A 79 11.37 22.95 22.95
CA ALA A 79 11.62 23.28 21.56
C ALA A 79 12.87 22.59 20.99
N LEU A 80 13.89 22.32 21.83
CA LEU A 80 15.07 21.56 21.44
C LEU A 80 14.80 20.04 21.40
N ASP A 81 14.09 19.51 22.39
CA ASP A 81 13.69 18.11 22.45
C ASP A 81 12.33 17.98 23.17
N GLU A 82 11.28 17.75 22.37
CA GLU A 82 9.91 17.60 22.87
C GLU A 82 9.73 16.38 23.80
N THR A 83 10.63 15.39 23.70
CA THR A 83 10.58 14.13 24.46
C THR A 83 11.10 14.27 25.88
N LEU A 84 11.95 15.26 26.18
CA LEU A 84 12.53 15.46 27.51
C LEU A 84 11.44 15.77 28.53
N GLN A 85 11.42 15.05 29.64
CA GLN A 85 10.52 15.37 30.74
C GLN A 85 11.21 16.27 31.75
N ILE A 86 10.49 17.28 32.23
CA ILE A 86 11.02 18.34 33.09
C ILE A 86 10.32 18.26 34.44
N ILE A 87 11.10 18.21 35.52
CA ILE A 87 10.65 18.25 36.90
C ILE A 87 11.09 19.59 37.48
N VAL A 88 10.13 20.38 37.95
CA VAL A 88 10.41 21.69 38.53
C VAL A 88 10.45 21.56 40.04
N ILE A 89 11.53 22.04 40.65
CA ILE A 89 11.64 22.16 42.10
C ILE A 89 11.45 23.63 42.46
N THR A 90 10.58 23.95 43.41
CA THR A 90 10.28 25.34 43.79
C THR A 90 10.30 25.55 45.30
N LYS A 91 10.64 26.75 45.74
CA LYS A 91 10.52 27.19 47.13
C LYS A 91 9.24 28.00 47.27
N MET A 92 8.11 27.35 47.61
CA MET A 92 6.88 28.09 47.91
C MET A 92 6.86 28.51 49.39
N THR A 93 6.79 29.81 49.63
CA THR A 93 6.63 30.43 50.97
C THR A 93 5.21 30.92 51.27
N MET A 94 4.22 30.63 50.43
CA MET A 94 2.87 31.21 50.57
C MET A 94 1.84 30.12 50.95
N ASN A 95 1.03 30.43 51.97
CA ASN A 95 0.00 29.59 52.59
C ASN A 95 -1.23 29.28 51.69
N THR A 96 -1.03 28.99 50.41
CA THR A 96 -2.12 28.65 49.49
C THR A 96 -1.63 27.66 48.42
N PRO A 97 -2.36 26.56 48.13
CA PRO A 97 -2.08 25.76 46.95
C PRO A 97 -2.38 26.61 45.72
N ASP A 98 -1.35 27.18 45.12
CA ASP A 98 -1.49 28.06 43.96
C ASP A 98 -1.67 27.21 42.70
N PHE A 99 -2.89 26.71 42.50
CA PHE A 99 -3.29 25.92 41.33
C PHE A 99 -2.97 26.65 40.02
N ALA A 100 -2.99 28.00 40.03
CA ALA A 100 -2.62 28.81 38.88
C ALA A 100 -1.15 28.59 38.49
N PHE A 101 -0.25 28.66 39.45
CA PHE A 101 1.18 28.41 39.25
C PHE A 101 1.47 26.99 38.72
N ALA A 102 0.82 25.98 39.31
CA ALA A 102 0.95 24.59 38.83
C ALA A 102 0.47 24.44 37.37
N SER A 103 -0.65 25.08 37.03
CA SER A 103 -1.22 25.07 35.69
C SER A 103 -0.27 25.72 34.67
N GLU A 104 0.34 26.85 35.03
CA GLU A 104 1.33 27.55 34.20
C GLU A 104 2.53 26.66 33.86
N LEU A 105 3.12 25.97 34.86
CA LEU A 105 4.24 25.06 34.63
C LEU A 105 3.87 23.88 33.74
N ILE A 106 2.71 23.25 33.96
CA ILE A 106 2.24 22.12 33.15
C ILE A 106 1.97 22.58 31.71
N ASN A 107 1.33 23.74 31.52
CA ASN A 107 1.09 24.32 30.21
C ASN A 107 2.39 24.70 29.48
N ALA A 108 3.42 25.11 30.22
CA ALA A 108 4.75 25.34 29.66
C ALA A 108 5.48 24.04 29.25
N GLY A 109 5.06 22.88 29.79
CA GLY A 109 5.58 21.56 29.43
C GLY A 109 6.27 20.79 30.57
N ALA A 110 6.14 21.24 31.83
CA ALA A 110 6.61 20.48 32.98
C ALA A 110 5.81 19.18 33.14
N SER A 111 6.52 18.09 33.45
CA SER A 111 5.92 16.79 33.72
C SER A 111 5.48 16.63 35.18
N TRP A 112 6.14 17.37 36.08
CA TRP A 112 5.91 17.35 37.52
C TRP A 112 6.47 18.64 38.14
N PHE A 113 5.94 19.02 39.31
CA PHE A 113 6.56 20.03 40.17
C PHE A 113 6.52 19.56 41.62
N CYS A 114 7.52 19.95 42.42
CA CYS A 114 7.54 19.70 43.85
C CYS A 114 8.07 20.89 44.64
N THR A 115 7.57 21.04 45.87
CA THR A 115 8.02 22.08 46.79
C THR A 115 9.20 21.58 47.61
N LYS A 116 10.34 22.30 47.57
CA LYS A 116 11.53 21.99 48.36
C LYS A 116 11.16 21.91 49.84
N TYR A 117 11.68 20.91 50.56
CA TYR A 117 11.64 20.94 52.02
C TYR A 117 12.34 22.20 52.55
N PRO A 118 11.91 22.76 53.69
CA PRO A 118 12.57 23.93 54.28
C PRO A 118 14.04 23.65 54.63
N GLY A 119 14.81 24.72 54.79
CA GLY A 119 16.28 24.66 54.86
C GLY A 119 16.85 23.97 56.10
N ASP A 120 16.03 23.80 57.13
CA ASP A 120 16.33 22.99 58.33
C ASP A 120 16.41 21.49 58.02
N ILE A 121 15.76 21.02 56.96
CA ILE A 121 15.88 19.65 56.47
C ILE A 121 17.05 19.58 55.47
N GLU A 122 18.26 19.36 56.01
CA GLU A 122 19.48 19.32 55.21
C GLU A 122 19.67 18.04 54.39
N ALA A 123 18.99 16.94 54.77
CA ALA A 123 19.23 15.63 54.20
C ALA A 123 18.65 15.45 52.79
N TYR A 124 17.42 15.92 52.56
CA TYR A 124 16.65 15.64 51.35
C TYR A 124 16.01 16.90 50.80
N ILE A 125 15.84 16.97 49.47
CA ILE A 125 15.24 18.13 48.80
C ILE A 125 13.71 18.07 48.85
N TYR A 126 13.16 16.87 48.84
CA TYR A 126 11.73 16.56 48.85
C TYR A 126 11.55 15.14 49.40
N GLN A 127 10.30 14.69 49.59
CA GLN A 127 10.01 13.33 50.03
C GLN A 127 10.69 12.32 49.09
N PRO A 128 11.65 11.50 49.57
CA PRO A 128 12.49 10.70 48.69
C PRO A 128 11.72 9.74 47.79
N THR A 129 10.69 9.08 48.32
CA THR A 129 9.85 8.14 47.56
C THR A 129 9.14 8.83 46.40
N ASP A 130 8.51 9.98 46.65
CA ASP A 130 7.76 10.72 45.62
C ASP A 130 8.69 11.35 44.59
N PHE A 131 9.85 11.87 45.02
CA PHE A 131 10.84 12.43 44.13
C PHE A 131 11.39 11.38 43.16
N ILE A 132 11.78 10.21 43.69
CA ILE A 132 12.25 9.08 42.89
C ILE A 132 11.15 8.61 41.93
N LEU A 133 9.92 8.46 42.41
CA LEU A 133 8.79 8.04 41.58
C LEU A 133 8.51 9.05 40.45
N SER A 134 8.63 10.35 40.73
CA SER A 134 8.48 11.39 39.71
C SER A 134 9.52 11.28 38.59
N ILE A 135 10.78 10.96 38.93
CA ILE A 135 11.86 10.73 37.95
C ILE A 135 11.60 9.48 37.11
N ILE A 136 11.16 8.38 37.73
CA ILE A 136 10.84 7.14 37.02
C ILE A 136 9.66 7.35 36.05
N ASN A 137 8.58 7.97 36.52
CA ASN A 137 7.41 8.29 35.69
C ASN A 137 7.77 9.23 34.53
N ALA A 138 8.61 10.22 34.79
CA ALA A 138 9.14 11.12 33.77
C ALA A 138 9.95 10.33 32.71
N PHE A 139 10.82 9.42 33.12
CA PHE A 139 11.56 8.58 32.19
C PHE A 139 10.66 7.66 31.35
N GLU A 140 9.67 6.99 31.96
CA GLU A 140 8.73 6.14 31.23
C GLU A 140 7.91 6.93 30.22
N ARG A 141 7.44 8.12 30.60
CA ARG A 141 6.74 9.04 29.68
C ARG A 141 7.63 9.44 28.50
N LYS A 142 8.91 9.73 28.73
CA LYS A 142 9.87 10.00 27.66
C LYS A 142 9.99 8.82 26.71
N GLU A 143 10.19 7.61 27.22
CA GLU A 143 10.38 6.42 26.39
C GLU A 143 9.14 6.08 25.57
N LEU A 144 7.94 6.22 26.15
CA LEU A 144 6.67 6.09 25.42
C LEU A 144 6.53 7.14 24.32
N HIS A 145 6.79 8.41 24.63
CA HIS A 145 6.72 9.50 23.65
C HIS A 145 7.71 9.29 22.51
N ARG A 146 8.94 8.90 22.84
CA ARG A 146 9.99 8.59 21.86
C ARG A 146 9.65 7.38 20.99
N SER A 147 9.07 6.33 21.59
CA SER A 147 8.60 5.15 20.87
C SER A 147 7.53 5.52 19.85
N ARG A 148 6.57 6.37 20.26
CA ARG A 148 5.53 6.90 19.37
C ARG A 148 6.11 7.69 18.20
N LEU A 149 6.99 8.65 18.46
CA LEU A 149 7.65 9.43 17.39
C LEU A 149 8.45 8.54 16.43
N ARG A 150 9.12 7.50 16.93
CA ARG A 150 9.83 6.53 16.09
C ARG A 150 8.87 5.71 15.23
N ALA A 151 7.75 5.27 15.79
CA ALA A 151 6.72 4.54 15.06
C ALA A 151 6.12 5.42 13.96
N ASP A 152 5.77 6.68 14.28
CA ASP A 152 5.24 7.64 13.33
C ASP A 152 6.24 7.91 12.19
N LYS A 153 7.51 8.16 12.51
CA LYS A 153 8.57 8.35 11.49
C LYS A 153 8.75 7.11 10.61
N LYS A 154 8.71 5.91 11.19
CA LYS A 154 8.80 4.66 10.42
C LYS A 154 7.60 4.49 9.49
N LEU A 155 6.40 4.84 9.97
CA LEU A 155 5.18 4.77 9.19
C LEU A 155 5.21 5.77 8.01
N GLN A 156 5.60 7.02 8.24
CA GLN A 156 5.77 8.00 7.16
C GLN A 156 6.78 7.51 6.12
N LYS A 157 7.95 7.00 6.56
CA LYS A 157 8.96 6.45 5.65
C LYS A 157 8.42 5.27 4.82
N ASN A 158 7.59 4.41 5.41
CA ASN A 158 6.96 3.31 4.69
C ASN A 158 5.99 3.83 3.63
N ILE A 159 5.17 4.83 3.96
CA ILE A 159 4.25 5.48 3.00
C ILE A 159 5.03 6.11 1.85
N ASP A 160 6.09 6.87 2.14
CA ASP A 160 6.95 7.49 1.11
C ASP A 160 7.59 6.44 0.20
N THR A 161 8.03 5.32 0.78
CA THR A 161 8.59 4.20 0.02
C THR A 161 7.53 3.57 -0.89
N ILE A 162 6.31 3.39 -0.40
CA ILE A 162 5.19 2.87 -1.19
C ILE A 162 4.86 3.82 -2.34
N LEU A 163 4.71 5.12 -2.07
CA LEU A 163 4.41 6.13 -3.08
C LEU A 163 5.51 6.25 -4.12
N THR A 164 6.78 6.12 -3.72
CA THR A 164 7.92 6.11 -4.64
C THR A 164 7.88 4.87 -5.56
N ASN A 165 7.68 3.68 -4.99
CA ASN A 165 7.62 2.43 -5.75
C ASN A 165 6.35 2.31 -6.62
N LYS A 166 5.27 2.98 -6.21
CA LYS A 166 3.96 2.98 -6.87
C LYS A 166 3.66 4.35 -7.49
N CYS A 167 4.69 5.06 -7.93
CA CYS A 167 4.55 6.35 -8.58
C CYS A 167 3.89 6.20 -9.97
N ILE A 168 2.97 7.11 -10.28
CA ILE A 168 2.34 7.16 -11.61
C ILE A 168 3.30 7.89 -12.57
N ILE A 169 3.89 7.12 -13.47
CA ILE A 169 4.80 7.60 -14.52
C ILE A 169 3.98 8.08 -15.72
N GLY A 170 4.37 9.24 -16.25
CA GLY A 170 3.73 9.87 -17.39
C GLY A 170 3.61 11.38 -17.23
N GLU A 171 3.78 12.07 -18.35
CA GLU A 171 3.75 13.53 -18.46
C GLU A 171 2.74 14.03 -19.50
N SER A 172 2.09 13.12 -20.23
CA SER A 172 1.03 13.48 -21.17
C SER A 172 -0.08 14.32 -20.49
N PRO A 173 -0.75 15.23 -21.21
CA PRO A 173 -1.83 16.04 -20.65
C PRO A 173 -2.93 15.22 -19.98
N VAL A 174 -3.26 14.05 -20.54
CA VAL A 174 -4.26 13.13 -19.99
C VAL A 174 -3.82 12.53 -18.65
N VAL A 175 -2.53 12.18 -18.50
CA VAL A 175 -1.99 11.68 -17.23
C VAL A 175 -1.88 12.80 -16.19
N ARG A 176 -1.50 14.03 -16.58
CA ARG A 176 -1.48 15.18 -15.67
C ARG A 176 -2.88 15.48 -15.12
N LYS A 177 -3.91 15.46 -15.99
CA LYS A 177 -5.31 15.61 -15.58
C LYS A 177 -5.76 14.48 -14.63
N MET A 178 -5.38 13.24 -14.93
CA MET A 178 -5.66 12.10 -14.05
C MET A 178 -5.01 12.28 -12.67
N LYS A 179 -3.74 12.71 -12.59
CA LYS A 179 -3.05 13.01 -11.31
C LYS A 179 -3.78 14.08 -10.50
N GLN A 180 -4.27 15.13 -11.14
CA GLN A 180 -5.09 16.17 -10.49
C GLN A 180 -6.41 15.61 -9.95
N GLN A 181 -7.09 14.74 -10.70
CA GLN A 181 -8.30 14.07 -10.23
C GLN A 181 -8.02 13.14 -9.04
N ILE A 182 -6.91 12.40 -9.06
CA ILE A 182 -6.45 11.57 -7.93
C ILE A 182 -6.30 12.42 -6.67
N ALA A 183 -5.61 13.56 -6.76
CA ALA A 183 -5.43 14.46 -5.62
C ALA A 183 -6.77 14.99 -5.09
N LYS A 184 -7.68 15.38 -5.99
CA LYS A 184 -9.03 15.84 -5.63
C LYS A 184 -9.84 14.75 -4.93
N TYR A 185 -9.83 13.53 -5.45
CA TYR A 185 -10.56 12.42 -4.83
C TYR A 185 -9.92 11.99 -3.51
N ALA A 186 -8.59 11.95 -3.41
CA ALA A 186 -7.87 11.61 -2.19
C ALA A 186 -8.28 12.51 -1.00
N ALA A 187 -8.49 13.81 -1.25
CA ALA A 187 -8.90 14.78 -0.23
C ALA A 187 -10.34 14.60 0.29
N THR A 188 -11.16 13.76 -0.35
CA THR A 188 -12.56 13.53 0.00
C THR A 188 -12.77 12.13 0.58
N LYS A 189 -13.94 11.88 1.21
CA LYS A 189 -14.35 10.55 1.68
C LYS A 189 -15.22 9.78 0.69
N VAL A 190 -15.49 10.33 -0.50
CA VAL A 190 -16.41 9.69 -1.45
C VAL A 190 -15.83 8.40 -2.02
N ASN A 191 -16.75 7.49 -2.36
CA ASN A 191 -16.43 6.30 -3.13
C ASN A 191 -15.95 6.68 -4.53
N VAL A 192 -14.96 5.95 -5.04
CA VAL A 192 -14.35 6.21 -6.35
C VAL A 192 -14.49 4.99 -7.23
N LEU A 193 -15.06 5.18 -8.42
CA LEU A 193 -15.13 4.20 -9.48
C LEU A 193 -14.03 4.48 -10.52
N ILE A 194 -13.11 3.53 -10.68
CA ILE A 194 -11.99 3.59 -11.61
C ILE A 194 -12.33 2.77 -12.85
N LEU A 195 -12.45 3.44 -13.99
CA LEU A 195 -12.73 2.82 -15.28
C LEU A 195 -11.46 2.75 -16.12
N GLY A 196 -11.21 1.62 -16.76
CA GLY A 196 -10.11 1.52 -17.71
C GLY A 196 -9.83 0.10 -18.16
N ALA A 197 -9.25 -0.03 -19.35
CA ALA A 197 -8.90 -1.32 -19.95
C ALA A 197 -7.99 -2.17 -19.04
N SER A 198 -7.88 -3.46 -19.33
CA SER A 198 -6.96 -4.33 -18.60
C SER A 198 -5.51 -3.86 -18.80
N GLY A 199 -4.71 -3.92 -17.73
CA GLY A 199 -3.30 -3.54 -17.77
C GLY A 199 -3.01 -2.04 -17.84
N THR A 200 -3.98 -1.14 -17.61
CA THR A 200 -3.74 0.32 -17.59
C THR A 200 -3.22 0.86 -16.24
N GLY A 201 -3.17 0.02 -15.20
CA GLY A 201 -2.67 0.42 -13.87
C GLY A 201 -3.73 0.97 -12.91
N LYS A 202 -4.98 0.44 -12.96
CA LYS A 202 -6.07 0.85 -12.05
C LYS A 202 -5.72 0.71 -10.56
N GLU A 203 -5.05 -0.38 -10.17
CA GLU A 203 -4.55 -0.58 -8.80
C GLU A 203 -3.59 0.54 -8.36
N LEU A 204 -2.75 1.03 -9.29
CA LEU A 204 -1.81 2.13 -9.02
C LEU A 204 -2.56 3.41 -8.69
N VAL A 205 -3.64 3.69 -9.42
CA VAL A 205 -4.53 4.83 -9.18
C VAL A 205 -5.20 4.69 -7.81
N ALA A 206 -5.76 3.53 -7.48
CA ALA A 206 -6.39 3.28 -6.18
C ALA A 206 -5.41 3.45 -5.01
N THR A 207 -4.20 2.91 -5.16
CA THR A 207 -3.09 3.05 -4.21
C THR A 207 -2.76 4.52 -3.97
N ASN A 208 -2.61 5.30 -5.04
CA ASN A 208 -2.31 6.73 -4.92
C ASN A 208 -3.47 7.52 -4.29
N ILE A 209 -4.73 7.17 -4.56
CA ILE A 209 -5.89 7.80 -3.90
C ILE A 209 -5.83 7.55 -2.38
N HIS A 210 -5.54 6.33 -1.94
CA HIS A 210 -5.48 6.00 -0.52
C HIS A 210 -4.32 6.71 0.20
N TYR A 211 -3.09 6.58 -0.30
CA TYR A 211 -1.91 7.11 0.40
C TYR A 211 -1.79 8.65 0.37
N HIS A 212 -2.55 9.33 -0.52
CA HIS A 212 -2.71 10.78 -0.47
C HIS A 212 -3.94 11.24 0.34
N SER A 213 -4.70 10.32 0.92
CA SER A 213 -5.90 10.64 1.70
C SER A 213 -5.62 10.81 3.20
N PRO A 214 -6.59 11.33 3.97
CA PRO A 214 -6.51 11.32 5.44
C PRO A 214 -6.39 9.91 6.05
N ARG A 215 -6.77 8.85 5.31
CA ARG A 215 -6.69 7.44 5.74
C ARG A 215 -5.35 6.78 5.37
N ARG A 216 -4.33 7.53 4.94
CA ARG A 216 -3.03 6.99 4.45
C ARG A 216 -2.25 6.13 5.45
N ILE A 217 -2.56 6.22 6.75
CA ILE A 217 -1.96 5.43 7.82
C ILE A 217 -2.78 4.18 8.16
N GLU A 218 -4.01 4.10 7.65
CA GLU A 218 -4.94 3.00 7.88
C GLU A 218 -4.75 1.89 6.84
N ASN A 219 -5.41 0.76 7.03
CA ASN A 219 -5.28 -0.38 6.12
C ASN A 219 -5.78 -0.04 4.70
N PHE A 220 -4.96 -0.36 3.70
CA PHE A 220 -5.36 -0.46 2.30
C PHE A 220 -5.48 -1.93 1.92
N VAL A 221 -6.70 -2.40 1.63
CA VAL A 221 -6.98 -3.80 1.35
C VAL A 221 -7.35 -3.95 -0.15
N PRO A 222 -6.37 -4.27 -1.02
CA PRO A 222 -6.65 -4.57 -2.42
C PRO A 222 -7.13 -6.02 -2.56
N ILE A 223 -8.23 -6.21 -3.29
CA ILE A 223 -8.75 -7.53 -3.65
C ILE A 223 -9.16 -7.52 -5.12
N ASN A 224 -8.76 -8.57 -5.84
CA ASN A 224 -9.26 -8.84 -7.19
C ASN A 224 -10.44 -9.82 -7.09
N CYS A 225 -11.65 -9.33 -7.36
CA CYS A 225 -12.87 -10.11 -7.28
C CYS A 225 -12.90 -11.28 -8.28
N GLY A 226 -12.27 -11.14 -9.45
CA GLY A 226 -12.16 -12.20 -10.46
C GLY A 226 -11.18 -13.32 -10.11
N SER A 227 -10.30 -13.10 -9.13
CA SER A 227 -9.34 -14.12 -8.67
C SER A 227 -9.90 -15.09 -7.63
N LEU A 228 -11.01 -14.73 -7.00
CA LEU A 228 -11.65 -15.54 -5.97
C LEU A 228 -12.67 -16.51 -6.59
N PRO A 229 -12.71 -17.77 -6.14
CA PRO A 229 -13.79 -18.68 -6.54
C PRO A 229 -15.15 -18.08 -6.13
N PRO A 230 -16.18 -18.09 -7.02
CA PRO A 230 -17.47 -17.44 -6.73
C PRO A 230 -18.12 -17.86 -5.42
N HIS A 231 -17.94 -19.12 -5.01
CA HIS A 231 -18.47 -19.67 -3.76
C HIS A 231 -17.73 -19.19 -2.49
N LEU A 232 -16.51 -18.68 -2.61
CA LEU A 232 -15.73 -18.14 -1.50
C LEU A 232 -15.81 -16.62 -1.38
N VAL A 233 -16.16 -15.91 -2.47
CA VAL A 233 -16.20 -14.44 -2.52
C VAL A 233 -16.92 -13.83 -1.31
N GLU A 234 -18.10 -14.35 -0.96
CA GLU A 234 -18.85 -13.82 0.19
C GLU A 234 -18.15 -14.06 1.53
N SER A 235 -17.63 -15.27 1.72
CA SER A 235 -16.93 -15.63 2.97
C SER A 235 -15.62 -14.85 3.16
N GLU A 236 -14.93 -14.50 2.07
CA GLU A 236 -13.73 -13.67 2.12
C GLU A 236 -14.08 -12.20 2.39
N LEU A 237 -15.05 -11.64 1.66
CA LEU A 237 -15.39 -10.21 1.79
C LEU A 237 -16.07 -9.90 3.12
N PHE A 238 -17.08 -10.69 3.50
CA PHE A 238 -17.96 -10.38 4.62
C PHE A 238 -17.67 -11.22 5.87
N GLY A 239 -16.97 -12.34 5.74
CA GLY A 239 -16.73 -13.25 6.85
C GLY A 239 -17.92 -14.14 7.18
N PHE A 240 -17.72 -15.06 8.13
CA PHE A 240 -18.75 -15.99 8.58
C PHE A 240 -18.58 -16.32 10.06
N GLU A 241 -19.70 -16.66 10.69
CA GLU A 241 -19.72 -17.14 12.07
C GLU A 241 -19.55 -18.67 12.12
N LYS A 242 -19.17 -19.18 13.29
CA LYS A 242 -19.08 -20.61 13.51
C LYS A 242 -20.42 -21.29 13.24
N GLY A 243 -20.42 -22.36 12.45
CA GLY A 243 -21.63 -23.11 12.09
C GLY A 243 -22.46 -22.53 10.93
N ALA A 244 -21.95 -21.51 10.24
CA ALA A 244 -22.67 -20.87 9.12
C ALA A 244 -22.91 -21.81 7.92
N PHE A 245 -22.06 -22.81 7.71
CA PHE A 245 -22.19 -23.86 6.69
C PHE A 245 -21.42 -25.12 7.11
N THR A 246 -21.62 -26.23 6.40
CA THR A 246 -20.88 -27.48 6.66
C THR A 246 -19.37 -27.28 6.49
N GLY A 247 -18.61 -27.43 7.59
CA GLY A 247 -17.17 -27.17 7.64
C GLY A 247 -16.77 -25.82 8.25
N ALA A 248 -17.73 -25.00 8.71
CA ALA A 248 -17.46 -23.74 9.41
C ALA A 248 -17.17 -23.98 10.91
N ASP A 249 -16.08 -24.68 11.22
CA ASP A 249 -15.72 -25.05 12.61
C ASP A 249 -15.25 -23.87 13.46
N THR A 250 -14.78 -22.79 12.82
CA THR A 250 -14.34 -21.54 13.43
C THR A 250 -14.99 -20.34 12.77
N GLU A 251 -15.12 -19.22 13.47
CA GLU A 251 -15.46 -17.94 12.83
C GLU A 251 -14.31 -17.40 11.98
N LYS A 252 -14.62 -16.58 10.98
CA LYS A 252 -13.65 -15.87 10.15
C LYS A 252 -14.07 -14.41 9.97
N ARG A 253 -13.13 -13.49 10.22
CA ARG A 253 -13.31 -12.06 9.94
C ARG A 253 -13.23 -11.79 8.44
N GLY A 254 -14.15 -10.97 7.93
CA GLY A 254 -14.18 -10.56 6.52
C GLY A 254 -13.16 -9.46 6.19
N LEU A 255 -12.82 -9.31 4.91
CA LEU A 255 -11.94 -8.24 4.42
C LEU A 255 -12.48 -6.84 4.74
N PHE A 256 -13.80 -6.66 4.79
CA PHE A 256 -14.40 -5.38 5.22
C PHE A 256 -14.11 -5.06 6.69
N GLU A 257 -14.05 -6.05 7.57
CA GLU A 257 -13.64 -5.85 8.97
C GLU A 257 -12.14 -5.51 9.08
N VAL A 258 -11.32 -6.10 8.21
CA VAL A 258 -9.88 -5.80 8.14
C VAL A 258 -9.64 -4.38 7.63
N ALA A 259 -10.47 -3.92 6.70
CA ALA A 259 -10.41 -2.58 6.12
C ALA A 259 -11.08 -1.49 6.98
N ASN A 260 -11.64 -1.83 8.15
CA ASN A 260 -12.33 -0.88 9.01
C ASN A 260 -11.43 0.32 9.38
N GLY A 261 -11.94 1.54 9.23
CA GLY A 261 -11.18 2.80 9.35
C GLY A 261 -10.37 3.17 8.10
N GLY A 262 -10.06 2.21 7.23
CA GLY A 262 -9.20 2.35 6.07
C GLY A 262 -9.94 2.36 4.72
N THR A 263 -9.34 1.73 3.72
CA THR A 263 -9.84 1.67 2.35
C THR A 263 -9.82 0.25 1.82
N ILE A 264 -10.91 -0.20 1.21
CA ILE A 264 -10.94 -1.43 0.41
C ILE A 264 -10.92 -1.07 -1.08
N PHE A 265 -10.06 -1.76 -1.83
CA PHE A 265 -9.99 -1.63 -3.28
C PHE A 265 -10.51 -2.92 -3.93
N LEU A 266 -11.64 -2.82 -4.63
CA LEU A 266 -12.32 -3.92 -5.31
C LEU A 266 -12.00 -3.86 -6.81
N ASP A 267 -10.99 -4.61 -7.26
CA ASP A 267 -10.69 -4.73 -8.69
C ASP A 267 -11.62 -5.74 -9.36
N GLU A 268 -11.97 -5.47 -10.61
CA GLU A 268 -12.91 -6.26 -11.41
C GLU A 268 -14.26 -6.45 -10.69
N ILE A 269 -14.86 -5.36 -10.19
CA ILE A 269 -16.11 -5.37 -9.40
C ILE A 269 -17.28 -6.08 -10.11
N THR A 270 -17.26 -6.13 -11.44
CA THR A 270 -18.25 -6.80 -12.28
C THR A 270 -18.23 -8.32 -12.15
N GLU A 271 -17.17 -8.91 -11.62
CA GLU A 271 -17.06 -10.36 -11.38
C GLU A 271 -17.77 -10.80 -10.09
N LEU A 272 -18.28 -9.86 -9.28
CA LEU A 272 -19.03 -10.22 -8.08
C LEU A 272 -20.38 -10.86 -8.42
N PRO A 273 -20.74 -11.99 -7.78
CA PRO A 273 -22.09 -12.53 -7.86
C PRO A 273 -23.15 -11.54 -7.37
N LEU A 274 -24.38 -11.61 -7.91
CA LEU A 274 -25.50 -10.72 -7.54
C LEU A 274 -25.81 -10.74 -6.03
N SER A 275 -25.62 -11.87 -5.37
CA SER A 275 -25.79 -12.02 -3.92
C SER A 275 -24.75 -11.18 -3.15
N ALA A 276 -23.48 -11.25 -3.53
CA ALA A 276 -22.40 -10.44 -2.97
C ALA A 276 -22.59 -8.94 -3.27
N GLN A 277 -23.08 -8.59 -4.47
CA GLN A 277 -23.43 -7.20 -4.81
C GLN A 277 -24.51 -6.62 -3.89
N SER A 278 -25.47 -7.44 -3.47
CA SER A 278 -26.55 -7.01 -2.58
C SER A 278 -26.04 -6.72 -1.15
N LYS A 279 -25.11 -7.53 -0.64
CA LYS A 279 -24.43 -7.29 0.65
C LYS A 279 -23.50 -6.09 0.58
N LEU A 280 -22.78 -5.92 -0.53
CA LEU A 280 -21.92 -4.75 -0.76
C LEU A 280 -22.72 -3.45 -0.72
N LEU A 281 -23.92 -3.45 -1.30
CA LEU A 281 -24.81 -2.29 -1.26
C LEU A 281 -25.16 -1.89 0.19
N ARG A 282 -25.46 -2.86 1.07
CA ARG A 282 -25.70 -2.61 2.50
C ARG A 282 -24.49 -2.00 3.18
N VAL A 283 -23.29 -2.53 2.95
CA VAL A 283 -22.05 -1.95 3.48
C VAL A 283 -21.87 -0.48 3.04
N ILE A 284 -22.21 -0.15 1.78
CA ILE A 284 -22.10 1.23 1.29
C ILE A 284 -23.14 2.16 1.90
N GLN A 285 -24.36 1.69 2.14
CA GLN A 285 -25.48 2.52 2.57
C GLN A 285 -25.56 2.66 4.09
N GLU A 286 -25.38 1.56 4.80
CA GLU A 286 -25.62 1.44 6.24
C GLU A 286 -24.31 1.35 7.03
N GLY A 287 -23.20 1.03 6.37
CA GLY A 287 -21.92 0.78 7.04
C GLY A 287 -21.94 -0.52 7.84
N GLU A 288 -22.78 -1.48 7.45
CA GLU A 288 -23.01 -2.73 8.18
C GLU A 288 -22.66 -3.95 7.32
N ILE A 289 -22.00 -4.94 7.93
CA ILE A 289 -21.62 -6.20 7.31
C ILE A 289 -22.60 -7.30 7.74
N ASP A 290 -23.23 -7.93 6.76
CA ASP A 290 -23.98 -9.17 6.94
C ASP A 290 -23.05 -10.39 6.85
N LYS A 291 -22.58 -10.85 8.01
CA LYS A 291 -21.84 -12.11 8.10
C LYS A 291 -22.74 -13.29 7.74
N ILE A 292 -22.17 -14.30 7.08
CA ILE A 292 -22.89 -15.53 6.79
C ILE A 292 -23.20 -16.24 8.12
N GLY A 293 -24.48 -16.58 8.35
CA GLY A 293 -24.93 -17.31 9.53
C GLY A 293 -25.07 -16.49 10.81
N ARG A 294 -24.91 -15.15 10.76
CA ARG A 294 -25.03 -14.26 11.92
C ARG A 294 -26.38 -13.53 11.95
N THR A 295 -26.88 -13.28 13.16
CA THR A 295 -28.12 -12.50 13.40
C THR A 295 -27.86 -11.03 13.80
N GLU A 296 -26.64 -10.70 14.22
CA GLU A 296 -26.24 -9.34 14.64
C GLU A 296 -25.38 -8.63 13.60
N GLU A 297 -25.66 -7.33 13.40
CA GLU A 297 -24.97 -6.44 12.46
C GLU A 297 -23.56 -6.05 12.95
N VAL A 298 -22.58 -6.05 12.05
CA VAL A 298 -21.21 -5.56 12.34
C VAL A 298 -20.97 -4.24 11.62
N ARG A 299 -20.85 -3.15 12.38
CA ARG A 299 -20.59 -1.82 11.82
C ARG A 299 -19.12 -1.60 11.44
N VAL A 300 -18.89 -1.04 10.26
CA VAL A 300 -17.58 -0.66 9.73
C VAL A 300 -17.62 0.70 9.02
N ASP A 301 -16.53 1.45 9.15
CA ASP A 301 -16.29 2.68 8.39
C ASP A 301 -15.21 2.43 7.34
N VAL A 302 -15.61 1.99 6.14
CA VAL A 302 -14.68 1.65 5.05
C VAL A 302 -14.92 2.56 3.86
N ARG A 303 -13.83 3.16 3.36
CA ARG A 303 -13.86 3.87 2.07
C ARG A 303 -13.73 2.86 0.94
N ILE A 304 -14.63 2.91 -0.04
CA ILE A 304 -14.61 1.97 -1.17
C ILE A 304 -14.03 2.62 -2.42
N ILE A 305 -13.05 1.95 -3.02
CA ILE A 305 -12.57 2.22 -4.37
C ILE A 305 -12.87 0.98 -5.21
N ALA A 306 -13.66 1.12 -6.27
CA ALA A 306 -13.98 0.01 -7.16
C ALA A 306 -13.32 0.23 -8.53
N ALA A 307 -12.93 -0.85 -9.20
CA ALA A 307 -12.39 -0.79 -10.55
C ALA A 307 -13.04 -1.82 -11.47
N THR A 308 -13.12 -1.48 -12.76
CA THR A 308 -13.53 -2.43 -13.81
C THR A 308 -12.96 -2.03 -15.18
N ASN A 309 -12.85 -3.03 -16.05
CA ASN A 309 -12.55 -2.90 -17.48
C ASN A 309 -13.79 -3.09 -18.37
N LYS A 310 -14.95 -3.45 -17.80
CA LYS A 310 -16.22 -3.62 -18.52
C LYS A 310 -17.07 -2.35 -18.45
N ASP A 311 -18.03 -2.23 -19.36
CA ASP A 311 -19.02 -1.17 -19.32
C ASP A 311 -20.13 -1.52 -18.32
N LEU A 312 -20.11 -0.87 -17.16
CA LEU A 312 -21.09 -1.11 -16.10
C LEU A 312 -22.53 -0.83 -16.53
N LEU A 313 -22.76 0.12 -17.45
CA LEU A 313 -24.12 0.38 -17.92
C LEU A 313 -24.64 -0.78 -18.75
N GLN A 314 -23.78 -1.42 -19.55
CA GLN A 314 -24.13 -2.64 -20.27
C GLN A 314 -24.36 -3.82 -19.32
N GLU A 315 -23.53 -3.99 -18.29
CA GLU A 315 -23.72 -5.05 -17.29
C GLU A 315 -25.04 -4.86 -16.50
N VAL A 316 -25.44 -3.62 -16.24
CA VAL A 316 -26.77 -3.32 -15.65
C VAL A 316 -27.89 -3.71 -16.60
N HIS A 317 -27.77 -3.36 -17.89
CA HIS A 317 -28.75 -3.74 -18.91
C HIS A 317 -28.86 -5.28 -19.05
N ASN A 318 -27.74 -5.99 -18.95
CA ASN A 318 -27.66 -7.45 -19.02
C ASN A 318 -28.10 -8.15 -17.72
N LYS A 319 -28.50 -7.39 -16.68
CA LYS A 319 -28.87 -7.89 -15.34
C LYS A 319 -27.78 -8.70 -14.63
N THR A 320 -26.52 -8.52 -15.05
CA THR A 320 -25.33 -9.11 -14.41
C THR A 320 -24.76 -8.18 -13.34
N PHE A 321 -25.15 -6.91 -13.35
CA PHE A 321 -24.82 -5.93 -12.31
C PHE A 321 -26.05 -5.19 -11.81
N ARG A 322 -26.14 -4.95 -10.50
CA ARG A 322 -27.29 -4.25 -9.93
C ARG A 322 -27.25 -2.74 -10.20
N GLN A 323 -28.38 -2.19 -10.62
CA GLN A 323 -28.52 -0.77 -10.93
C GLN A 323 -28.34 0.13 -9.70
N ASP A 324 -28.88 -0.27 -8.55
CA ASP A 324 -28.76 0.48 -7.28
C ASP A 324 -27.31 0.58 -6.80
N LEU A 325 -26.55 -0.52 -6.87
CA LEU A 325 -25.13 -0.56 -6.57
C LEU A 325 -24.32 0.33 -7.51
N PHE A 326 -24.64 0.33 -8.81
CA PHE A 326 -23.97 1.20 -9.79
C PHE A 326 -24.06 2.68 -9.38
N TYR A 327 -25.26 3.17 -9.05
CA TYR A 327 -25.42 4.57 -8.65
C TYR A 327 -24.70 4.93 -7.35
N ARG A 328 -24.58 3.98 -6.40
CA ARG A 328 -23.85 4.20 -5.13
C ARG A 328 -22.33 4.18 -5.29
N LEU A 329 -21.82 3.44 -6.28
CA LEU A 329 -20.38 3.43 -6.62
C LEU A 329 -19.99 4.62 -7.51
N ASN A 330 -20.87 5.02 -8.42
CA ASN A 330 -20.61 6.05 -9.44
C ASN A 330 -20.77 7.49 -8.91
N VAL A 331 -20.18 7.79 -7.74
CA VAL A 331 -20.19 9.13 -7.13
C VAL A 331 -18.97 9.95 -7.59
N GLY A 332 -17.78 9.36 -7.54
CA GLY A 332 -16.57 9.92 -8.13
C GLY A 332 -16.02 8.98 -9.19
N THR A 333 -15.92 9.42 -10.44
CA THR A 333 -15.52 8.53 -11.55
C THR A 333 -14.21 8.99 -12.15
N LEU A 334 -13.23 8.09 -12.20
CA LEU A 334 -11.91 8.33 -12.75
C LEU A 334 -11.65 7.37 -13.92
N GLN A 335 -11.42 7.94 -15.09
CA GLN A 335 -11.08 7.15 -16.27
C GLN A 335 -9.56 7.10 -16.46
N VAL A 336 -9.00 5.89 -16.43
CA VAL A 336 -7.57 5.64 -16.65
C VAL A 336 -7.33 5.53 -18.16
N PRO A 337 -6.50 6.40 -18.75
CA PRO A 337 -6.24 6.36 -20.18
C PRO A 337 -5.49 5.08 -20.57
N THR A 338 -5.85 4.53 -21.73
CA THR A 338 -5.08 3.46 -22.38
C THR A 338 -3.70 3.98 -22.78
N LEU A 339 -2.74 3.09 -23.00
CA LEU A 339 -1.38 3.48 -23.39
C LEU A 339 -1.38 4.22 -24.75
N ARG A 340 -2.27 3.82 -25.67
CA ARG A 340 -2.51 4.52 -26.94
C ARG A 340 -3.01 5.96 -26.79
N GLN A 341 -3.72 6.30 -25.71
CA GLN A 341 -4.18 7.67 -25.47
C GLN A 341 -3.08 8.57 -24.90
N ARG A 342 -1.88 8.03 -24.62
CA ARG A 342 -0.74 8.72 -24.04
C ARG A 342 0.58 8.26 -24.67
N GLU A 343 0.63 8.31 -26.00
CA GLU A 343 1.77 7.82 -26.79
C GLU A 343 3.11 8.44 -26.36
N THR A 344 3.10 9.73 -25.95
CA THR A 344 4.29 10.42 -25.43
C THR A 344 4.86 9.79 -24.16
N ASP A 345 4.06 9.03 -23.40
CA ASP A 345 4.49 8.37 -22.16
C ASP A 345 5.04 6.95 -22.40
N VAL A 346 4.87 6.38 -23.61
CA VAL A 346 5.31 5.00 -23.91
C VAL A 346 6.81 4.85 -23.70
N LEU A 347 7.61 5.76 -24.25
CA LEU A 347 9.07 5.70 -24.14
C LEU A 347 9.54 5.97 -22.71
N LEU A 348 8.85 6.87 -21.98
CA LEU A 348 9.13 7.15 -20.57
C LEU A 348 8.90 5.89 -19.70
N LEU A 349 7.80 5.18 -19.95
CA LEU A 349 7.48 3.93 -19.26
C LEU A 349 8.46 2.81 -19.65
N ALA A 350 8.80 2.69 -20.93
CA ALA A 350 9.77 1.71 -21.42
C ALA A 350 11.14 1.91 -20.75
N ASP A 351 11.62 3.16 -20.72
CA ASP A 351 12.89 3.53 -20.09
C ASP A 351 12.90 3.22 -18.59
N HIS A 352 11.81 3.54 -17.90
CA HIS A 352 11.63 3.21 -16.48
C HIS A 352 11.67 1.69 -16.26
N PHE A 353 10.90 0.90 -17.01
CA PHE A 353 10.88 -0.55 -16.83
C PHE A 353 12.21 -1.20 -17.19
N LEU A 354 12.91 -0.70 -18.21
CA LEU A 354 14.26 -1.14 -18.53
C LEU A 354 15.19 -0.93 -17.34
N SER A 355 15.18 0.25 -16.72
CA SER A 355 15.96 0.50 -15.50
C SER A 355 15.55 -0.43 -14.36
N TYR A 356 14.26 -0.45 -14.04
CA TYR A 356 13.70 -1.20 -12.91
C TYR A 356 14.00 -2.71 -12.97
N TYR A 357 13.83 -3.32 -14.15
CA TYR A 357 14.09 -4.75 -14.31
C TYR A 357 15.59 -5.05 -14.45
N SER A 358 16.39 -4.17 -15.08
CA SER A 358 17.84 -4.35 -15.17
C SER A 358 18.50 -4.33 -13.79
N ASP A 359 18.10 -3.39 -12.93
CA ASP A 359 18.61 -3.28 -11.56
C ASP A 359 18.29 -4.54 -10.75
N ARG A 360 17.09 -5.10 -10.92
CA ARG A 360 16.69 -6.36 -10.25
C ARG A 360 17.38 -7.60 -10.80
N MET A 361 17.74 -7.60 -12.08
CA MET A 361 18.50 -8.67 -12.73
C MET A 361 20.01 -8.56 -12.50
N GLY A 362 20.49 -7.43 -11.95
CA GLY A 362 21.92 -7.18 -11.75
C GLY A 362 22.69 -6.98 -13.06
N ILE A 363 22.02 -6.48 -14.11
CA ILE A 363 22.61 -6.24 -15.42
C ILE A 363 22.62 -4.75 -15.74
N PHE A 364 23.48 -4.34 -16.68
CA PHE A 364 23.45 -2.98 -17.20
C PHE A 364 22.19 -2.73 -18.02
N LYS A 365 21.54 -1.58 -17.78
CA LYS A 365 20.39 -1.13 -18.56
C LYS A 365 20.78 -0.98 -20.04
N PRO A 366 20.13 -1.70 -20.97
CA PRO A 366 20.45 -1.58 -22.38
C PRO A 366 19.88 -0.29 -22.99
N MET A 367 20.50 0.17 -24.07
CA MET A 367 20.06 1.36 -24.79
C MET A 367 19.10 1.01 -25.93
N LEU A 368 17.95 1.68 -26.00
CA LEU A 368 17.05 1.60 -27.16
C LEU A 368 17.60 2.40 -28.35
N THR A 369 17.73 1.78 -29.53
CA THR A 369 18.02 2.53 -30.77
C THR A 369 16.87 3.46 -31.15
N SER A 370 17.10 4.42 -32.05
CA SER A 370 16.02 5.22 -32.63
C SER A 370 14.97 4.33 -33.29
N ALA A 371 15.40 3.35 -34.08
CA ALA A 371 14.51 2.41 -34.75
C ALA A 371 13.68 1.56 -33.76
N ALA A 372 14.26 1.16 -32.62
CA ALA A 372 13.52 0.48 -31.55
C ALA A 372 12.49 1.42 -30.90
N LYS A 373 12.85 2.69 -30.63
CA LYS A 373 11.90 3.68 -30.09
C LYS A 373 10.72 3.90 -31.04
N ASP A 374 10.98 4.01 -32.34
CA ASP A 374 9.93 4.15 -33.35
C ASP A 374 8.99 2.93 -33.36
N ALA A 375 9.54 1.71 -33.20
CA ALA A 375 8.72 0.50 -33.07
C ALA A 375 7.84 0.49 -31.82
N PHE A 376 8.35 0.97 -30.67
CA PHE A 376 7.54 1.13 -29.45
C PHE A 376 6.41 2.14 -29.64
N LEU A 377 6.66 3.25 -30.33
CA LEU A 377 5.66 4.29 -30.61
C LEU A 377 4.61 3.84 -31.64
N ALA A 378 5.01 3.05 -32.64
CA ALA A 378 4.10 2.55 -33.68
C ALA A 378 3.15 1.44 -33.18
N HIS A 379 3.52 0.73 -32.11
CA HIS A 379 2.72 -0.37 -31.57
C HIS A 379 1.45 0.15 -30.84
N HIS A 380 0.30 -0.52 -31.02
CA HIS A 380 -0.98 -0.08 -30.45
C HIS A 380 -1.20 -0.43 -28.96
N TRP A 381 -0.39 -1.35 -28.43
CA TRP A 381 -0.40 -1.79 -27.02
C TRP A 381 -1.78 -2.25 -26.50
N PRO A 382 -2.41 -3.28 -27.11
CA PRO A 382 -3.70 -3.81 -26.67
C PRO A 382 -3.72 -4.25 -25.19
N GLY A 383 -2.60 -4.74 -24.64
CA GLY A 383 -2.45 -5.09 -23.23
C GLY A 383 -1.91 -3.96 -22.34
N ASN A 384 -1.83 -2.74 -22.87
CA ASN A 384 -1.41 -1.52 -22.17
C ASN A 384 -0.05 -1.67 -21.45
N ILE A 385 0.05 -1.21 -20.20
CA ILE A 385 1.29 -1.22 -19.43
C ILE A 385 1.73 -2.66 -19.13
N ARG A 386 0.78 -3.58 -18.90
CA ARG A 386 1.11 -4.99 -18.61
C ARG A 386 1.82 -5.65 -19.78
N GLU A 387 1.37 -5.39 -21.00
CA GLU A 387 2.06 -5.83 -22.22
C GLU A 387 3.43 -5.18 -22.35
N LEU A 388 3.53 -3.85 -22.17
CA LEU A 388 4.80 -3.12 -22.19
C LEU A 388 5.83 -3.71 -21.22
N GLN A 389 5.43 -3.98 -19.97
CA GLN A 389 6.28 -4.64 -18.98
C GLN A 389 6.76 -6.02 -19.44
N ASN A 390 5.85 -6.82 -20.00
CA ASN A 390 6.19 -8.16 -20.49
C ASN A 390 7.17 -8.11 -21.66
N VAL A 391 6.98 -7.17 -22.60
CA VAL A 391 7.88 -6.96 -23.73
C VAL A 391 9.26 -6.52 -23.24
N VAL A 392 9.33 -5.53 -22.33
CA VAL A 392 10.60 -5.07 -21.76
C VAL A 392 11.35 -6.20 -21.04
N GLN A 393 10.66 -7.01 -20.22
CA GLN A 393 11.28 -8.15 -19.56
C GLN A 393 11.84 -9.17 -20.57
N ARG A 394 11.10 -9.47 -21.64
CA ARG A 394 11.58 -10.37 -22.70
C ARG A 394 12.82 -9.82 -23.41
N LEU A 395 12.85 -8.51 -23.68
CA LEU A 395 14.01 -7.86 -24.29
C LEU A 395 15.26 -7.97 -23.41
N LEU A 396 15.11 -7.80 -22.09
CA LEU A 396 16.23 -7.94 -21.15
C LEU A 396 16.77 -9.38 -21.09
N LEU A 397 15.91 -10.39 -21.23
CA LEU A 397 16.33 -11.79 -21.25
C LEU A 397 17.18 -12.15 -22.49
N ASN A 398 17.07 -11.39 -23.58
CA ASN A 398 17.88 -11.61 -24.79
C ASN A 398 19.34 -11.14 -24.61
N GLY A 399 19.65 -10.37 -23.56
CA GLY A 399 21.03 -10.02 -23.17
C GLY A 399 21.75 -9.02 -24.07
N ALA A 400 21.06 -8.34 -24.98
CA ALA A 400 21.66 -7.33 -25.85
C ALA A 400 21.94 -6.03 -25.08
N GLN A 401 23.16 -5.48 -25.19
CA GLN A 401 23.50 -4.16 -24.63
C GLN A 401 22.78 -3.01 -25.34
N LYS A 402 22.38 -3.23 -26.59
CA LYS A 402 21.69 -2.25 -27.44
C LYS A 402 20.51 -2.96 -28.08
N ILE A 403 19.32 -2.45 -27.83
CA ILE A 403 18.08 -3.04 -28.34
C ILE A 403 17.72 -2.36 -29.65
N ASP A 404 17.64 -3.14 -30.74
CA ASP A 404 17.26 -2.66 -32.06
C ASP A 404 15.85 -3.10 -32.49
N LYS A 405 15.34 -2.53 -33.59
CA LYS A 405 13.97 -2.78 -34.06
C LYS A 405 13.65 -4.28 -34.24
N SER A 406 14.59 -5.07 -34.78
CA SER A 406 14.37 -6.51 -35.02
C SER A 406 14.05 -7.29 -33.75
N GLU A 407 14.68 -6.95 -32.63
CA GLU A 407 14.48 -7.61 -31.34
C GLU A 407 13.12 -7.22 -30.74
N VAL A 408 12.72 -5.96 -30.94
CA VAL A 408 11.40 -5.46 -30.55
C VAL A 408 10.29 -6.15 -31.35
N ASP A 409 10.44 -6.20 -32.67
CA ASP A 409 9.46 -6.83 -33.58
C ASP A 409 9.33 -8.35 -33.29
N ALA A 410 10.44 -9.02 -32.95
CA ALA A 410 10.42 -10.42 -32.52
C ALA A 410 9.61 -10.63 -31.23
N CYS A 411 9.67 -9.68 -30.28
CA CYS A 411 8.89 -9.74 -29.05
C CYS A 411 7.39 -9.52 -29.29
N PHE A 412 7.03 -8.62 -30.21
CA PHE A 412 5.63 -8.37 -30.60
C PHE A 412 5.01 -9.56 -31.34
N SER A 413 5.75 -10.16 -32.25
CA SER A 413 5.31 -11.34 -33.00
C SER A 413 4.95 -12.48 -32.06
N ASN A 414 5.80 -12.75 -31.06
CA ASN A 414 5.56 -13.76 -30.02
C ASN A 414 4.41 -13.42 -29.06
N ALA A 415 4.02 -12.15 -28.94
CA ALA A 415 2.83 -11.73 -28.17
C ALA A 415 1.54 -11.99 -28.97
N GLN A 416 1.55 -11.78 -30.28
CA GLN A 416 0.40 -12.02 -31.16
C GLN A 416 0.16 -13.52 -31.43
N THR A 417 1.20 -14.36 -31.46
CA THR A 417 1.04 -15.82 -31.67
C THR A 417 0.49 -16.57 -30.44
N ARG A 418 0.46 -15.93 -29.26
CA ARG A 418 0.11 -16.56 -27.96
C ARG A 418 -1.09 -15.92 -27.25
N MET A 419 -1.99 -15.22 -27.94
CA MET A 419 -3.35 -15.16 -27.41
C MET A 419 -3.99 -16.54 -27.62
N PRO A 420 -4.37 -17.28 -26.56
CA PRO A 420 -5.43 -18.25 -26.74
C PRO A 420 -6.67 -17.40 -26.99
N THR A 421 -7.03 -17.24 -28.27
CA THR A 421 -8.43 -16.96 -28.58
C THR A 421 -9.22 -18.06 -27.88
N ALA A 422 -10.02 -17.66 -26.89
CA ALA A 422 -11.06 -18.52 -26.35
C ALA A 422 -11.85 -19.05 -27.56
N GLY A 423 -11.73 -20.35 -27.82
CA GLY A 423 -12.17 -20.98 -29.05
C GLY A 423 -11.30 -20.65 -30.27
N LYS A 424 -10.15 -21.32 -30.43
CA LYS A 424 -9.75 -21.71 -31.79
C LYS A 424 -10.72 -22.78 -32.25
N GLU A 425 -11.92 -22.36 -32.67
CA GLU A 425 -12.46 -22.96 -33.87
C GLU A 425 -11.40 -22.69 -34.94
N THR A 426 -10.79 -23.74 -35.46
CA THR A 426 -10.12 -23.70 -36.76
C THR A 426 -11.21 -23.46 -37.82
N GLY A 427 -11.81 -22.27 -37.78
CA GLY A 427 -12.83 -21.84 -38.71
C GLY A 427 -12.14 -21.44 -40.00
N VAL A 428 -12.49 -22.12 -41.08
CA VAL A 428 -12.24 -21.65 -42.43
C VAL A 428 -12.89 -20.27 -42.53
N PHE A 429 -12.12 -19.20 -42.79
CA PHE A 429 -12.69 -17.88 -43.04
C PHE A 429 -13.43 -17.93 -44.39
N TRP A 430 -14.72 -17.65 -44.38
CA TRP A 430 -15.56 -17.62 -45.58
C TRP A 430 -15.82 -16.17 -45.97
N GLU A 431 -15.28 -15.73 -47.11
CA GLU A 431 -15.58 -14.41 -47.69
C GLU A 431 -16.69 -14.54 -48.72
N LYS A 432 -17.55 -13.53 -48.83
CA LYS A 432 -18.72 -13.53 -49.73
C LYS A 432 -18.35 -13.74 -51.20
N ASP A 433 -17.12 -13.38 -51.58
CA ASP A 433 -16.60 -13.47 -52.95
C ASP A 433 -15.81 -14.77 -53.23
N THR A 434 -15.73 -15.70 -52.26
CA THR A 434 -15.01 -16.99 -52.38
C THR A 434 -15.94 -18.23 -52.36
N ILE A 435 -17.24 -18.05 -52.56
CA ILE A 435 -18.21 -19.15 -52.60
C ILE A 435 -17.91 -20.04 -53.82
N ARG A 436 -17.40 -21.26 -53.56
CA ARG A 436 -17.18 -22.30 -54.57
C ARG A 436 -18.35 -23.29 -54.59
N PRO A 437 -18.60 -23.99 -55.71
CA PRO A 437 -19.54 -25.10 -55.74
C PRO A 437 -19.22 -26.13 -54.65
N TRP A 438 -20.25 -26.63 -53.97
CA TRP A 438 -20.11 -27.55 -52.83
C TRP A 438 -19.15 -28.72 -53.11
N ARG A 439 -19.26 -29.34 -54.30
CA ARG A 439 -18.41 -30.48 -54.71
C ARG A 439 -16.92 -30.15 -54.73
N GLU A 440 -16.56 -28.93 -55.14
CA GLU A 440 -15.15 -28.50 -55.19
C GLU A 440 -14.62 -28.23 -53.79
N MET A 441 -15.42 -27.59 -52.93
CA MET A 441 -15.05 -27.32 -51.55
C MET A 441 -14.89 -28.63 -50.75
N GLU A 442 -15.85 -29.55 -50.91
CA GLU A 442 -15.82 -30.87 -50.29
C GLU A 442 -14.54 -31.63 -50.68
N THR A 443 -14.18 -31.62 -51.97
CA THR A 443 -12.98 -32.28 -52.47
C THR A 443 -11.69 -31.64 -51.91
N ASP A 444 -11.63 -30.30 -51.81
CA ASP A 444 -10.47 -29.58 -51.29
C ASP A 444 -10.26 -29.81 -49.79
N ILE A 445 -11.34 -29.77 -49.00
CA ILE A 445 -11.29 -30.06 -47.56
C ILE A 445 -10.90 -31.52 -47.34
N GLN A 446 -11.52 -32.45 -48.05
CA GLN A 446 -11.17 -33.88 -47.96
C GLN A 446 -9.70 -34.11 -48.30
N LYS A 447 -9.19 -33.49 -49.38
CA LYS A 447 -7.79 -33.62 -49.76
C LYS A 447 -6.84 -33.08 -48.69
N LYS A 448 -7.08 -31.87 -48.18
CA LYS A 448 -6.25 -31.26 -47.13
C LYS A 448 -6.24 -32.11 -45.86
N TYR A 449 -7.40 -32.59 -45.42
CA TYR A 449 -7.51 -33.37 -44.20
C TYR A 449 -6.88 -34.77 -44.36
N PHE A 450 -7.12 -35.47 -45.47
CA PHE A 450 -6.48 -36.77 -45.72
C PHE A 450 -4.96 -36.66 -45.84
N THR A 451 -4.43 -35.61 -46.47
CA THR A 451 -2.98 -35.34 -46.49
C THR A 451 -2.45 -35.09 -45.08
N PHE A 452 -3.11 -34.23 -44.30
CA PHE A 452 -2.72 -33.94 -42.92
C PHE A 452 -2.68 -35.21 -42.05
N VAL A 453 -3.72 -36.05 -42.12
CA VAL A 453 -3.74 -37.30 -41.35
C VAL A 453 -2.62 -38.23 -41.80
N ARG A 454 -2.37 -38.35 -43.12
CA ARG A 454 -1.30 -39.20 -43.65
C ARG A 454 0.10 -38.75 -43.19
N GLU A 455 0.37 -37.45 -43.24
CA GLU A 455 1.65 -36.86 -42.80
C GLU A 455 1.90 -37.03 -41.29
N ASN A 456 0.84 -37.18 -40.50
CA ASN A 456 0.90 -37.35 -39.05
C ASN A 456 0.66 -38.81 -38.60
N SER A 457 0.79 -39.79 -39.51
CA SER A 457 0.64 -41.22 -39.23
C SER A 457 1.89 -41.98 -39.67
N ALA A 458 2.25 -43.05 -38.95
CA ALA A 458 3.41 -43.88 -39.30
C ALA A 458 3.11 -44.85 -40.46
N SER A 459 1.83 -45.12 -40.76
CA SER A 459 1.42 -45.96 -41.88
C SER A 459 0.01 -45.61 -42.38
N ASP A 460 -0.31 -46.00 -43.63
CA ASP A 460 -1.67 -45.83 -44.19
C ASP A 460 -2.74 -46.64 -43.40
N ALA A 461 -2.35 -47.73 -42.73
CA ALA A 461 -3.24 -48.48 -41.85
C ALA A 461 -3.57 -47.72 -40.57
N GLU A 462 -2.60 -46.98 -40.02
CA GLU A 462 -2.80 -46.10 -38.88
C GLU A 462 -3.64 -44.87 -39.26
N ALA A 463 -3.34 -44.25 -40.41
CA ALA A 463 -4.12 -43.14 -40.94
C ALA A 463 -5.60 -43.53 -41.17
N ALA A 464 -5.84 -44.72 -41.72
CA ALA A 464 -7.19 -45.26 -41.88
C ALA A 464 -7.90 -45.42 -40.53
N ARG A 465 -7.21 -45.95 -39.51
CA ARG A 465 -7.75 -46.11 -38.16
C ARG A 465 -8.11 -44.77 -37.52
N LEU A 466 -7.26 -43.75 -37.66
CA LEU A 466 -7.50 -42.40 -37.14
C LEU A 466 -8.73 -41.74 -37.78
N LEU A 467 -9.01 -42.05 -39.06
CA LEU A 467 -10.19 -41.58 -39.79
C LEU A 467 -11.44 -42.45 -39.57
N GLY A 468 -11.35 -43.53 -38.78
CA GLY A 468 -12.45 -44.48 -38.61
C GLY A 468 -12.79 -45.28 -39.87
N LEU A 469 -11.84 -45.42 -40.80
CA LEU A 469 -12.00 -46.13 -42.07
C LEU A 469 -11.28 -47.48 -42.05
N ALA A 470 -11.80 -48.44 -42.83
CA ALA A 470 -11.04 -49.65 -43.15
C ALA A 470 -9.83 -49.30 -44.04
N PRO A 471 -8.65 -49.94 -43.86
CA PRO A 471 -7.44 -49.64 -44.65
C PRO A 471 -7.63 -49.61 -46.18
N PRO A 472 -8.42 -50.52 -46.80
CA PRO A 472 -8.69 -50.46 -48.24
C PRO A 472 -9.47 -49.20 -48.67
N ASN A 473 -10.30 -48.64 -47.79
CA ASN A 473 -11.11 -47.45 -48.07
C ASN A 473 -10.27 -46.17 -48.01
N PHE A 474 -9.31 -46.10 -47.10
CA PHE A 474 -8.33 -45.00 -47.06
C PHE A 474 -7.53 -44.95 -48.37
N TYR A 475 -6.98 -46.09 -48.81
CA TYR A 475 -6.25 -46.17 -50.08
C TYR A 475 -7.10 -45.76 -51.29
N ARG A 476 -8.35 -46.24 -51.37
CA ARG A 476 -9.30 -45.82 -52.43
C ARG A 476 -9.57 -44.32 -52.42
N MET A 477 -9.67 -43.72 -51.23
CA MET A 477 -9.92 -42.29 -51.09
C MET A 477 -8.68 -41.46 -51.46
N CYS A 478 -7.48 -41.85 -51.04
CA CYS A 478 -6.23 -41.21 -51.46
C CYS A 478 -6.06 -41.24 -52.98
N LYS A 479 -6.38 -42.37 -53.63
CA LYS A 479 -6.35 -42.50 -55.09
C LYS A 479 -7.38 -41.59 -55.78
N LYS A 480 -8.60 -41.49 -55.23
CA LYS A 480 -9.66 -40.59 -55.73
C LYS A 480 -9.30 -39.12 -55.59
N LEU A 481 -8.63 -38.74 -54.50
CA LEU A 481 -8.24 -37.35 -54.17
C LEU A 481 -6.87 -36.95 -54.77
N GLY A 482 -6.18 -37.87 -55.45
CA GLY A 482 -4.86 -37.63 -56.06
C GLY A 482 -3.76 -37.36 -55.04
N ILE A 483 -3.84 -38.00 -53.86
CA ILE A 483 -2.82 -37.95 -52.81
C ILE A 483 -1.83 -39.07 -53.11
N LYS A 484 -0.57 -38.71 -53.41
CA LYS A 484 0.52 -39.65 -53.70
C LYS A 484 1.06 -40.28 -52.43
#